data_AF-A0A814MBS4-F1
#
_entry.id   AF-A0A814MBS4-F1
#
_cell.length_a   1.000
_cell.length_b   1.000
_cell.length_c   1.000
_cell.angle_alpha   90.00
_cell.angle_beta   90.00
_cell.angle_gamma   90.00
#
_symmetry.space_group_name_H-M   'P 1'
#
loop_
_entity.id
_entity.type
_entity.pdbx_description
1 polymer ?
#
loop_
_entity_poly.entity_id
_entity_poly.type
_entity_poly.pdbx_seq_one_letter_code
_entity_poly.pdbx_strand_id
1 'polypeptide(L)'
;MKSDVLKLFRTAIDAVDPYTCVKHHLVFNNHSNNGITELHIGNNHIILDHNLYIAAFGKAAIGMCRAVDELFHEHIIKGIASVPVGAEHNLPDQAAMNTAQHIQTMISNTMCADDIFLVLISGDIL
;
A
#
# COMPACT_ATOMS: atom_id res chain seq x y z
N MET A 1 33.57 16.21 -1.04
CA MET A 1 33.46 15.38 -2.27
C MET A 1 32.98 13.95 -2.00
N LYS A 2 33.69 13.08 -1.25
CA LYS A 2 33.19 11.71 -0.93
C LYS A 2 31.87 11.73 -0.14
N SER A 3 31.76 12.64 0.83
CA SER A 3 30.55 12.86 1.62
C SER A 3 29.34 13.23 0.76
N ASP A 4 29.55 14.06 -0.25
CA ASP A 4 28.48 14.63 -1.08
C ASP A 4 27.93 13.57 -2.04
N VAL A 5 28.80 12.72 -2.59
CA VAL A 5 28.40 11.56 -3.40
C VAL A 5 27.62 10.54 -2.58
N LEU A 6 28.08 10.21 -1.37
CA LEU A 6 27.34 9.31 -0.48
C LEU A 6 25.97 9.89 -0.08
N LYS A 7 25.91 11.20 0.14
CA LYS A 7 24.65 11.88 0.43
C LYS A 7 23.70 11.80 -0.76
N LEU A 8 24.16 12.11 -1.97
CA LEU A 8 23.35 12.02 -3.20
C LEU A 8 22.82 10.59 -3.42
N PHE A 9 23.68 9.58 -3.28
CA PHE A 9 23.30 8.18 -3.44
C PHE A 9 22.24 7.75 -2.41
N ARG A 10 22.41 8.14 -1.14
CA ARG A 10 21.41 7.87 -0.10
C ARG A 10 20.08 8.56 -0.40
N THR A 11 20.12 9.84 -0.76
CA THR A 11 18.90 10.57 -1.14
C THR A 11 18.20 9.91 -2.33
N ALA A 12 18.94 9.36 -3.30
CA ALA A 12 18.35 8.62 -4.42
C ALA A 12 17.69 7.31 -3.97
N ILE A 13 18.29 6.56 -3.03
CA ILE A 13 17.67 5.37 -2.44
C ILE A 13 16.43 5.74 -1.64
N ASP A 14 16.53 6.74 -0.76
CA ASP A 14 15.43 7.18 0.09
C ASP A 14 14.24 7.67 -0.73
N ALA A 15 14.51 8.30 -1.88
CA ALA A 15 13.46 8.79 -2.80
C ALA A 15 12.68 7.66 -3.50
N VAL A 16 13.22 6.44 -3.56
CA VAL A 16 12.55 5.27 -4.16
C VAL A 16 12.20 4.19 -3.12
N ASP A 17 12.49 4.43 -1.85
CA ASP A 17 12.12 3.54 -0.76
C ASP A 17 10.58 3.39 -0.72
N PRO A 18 10.02 2.18 -0.86
CA PRO A 18 8.58 1.98 -0.99
C PRO A 18 7.76 2.52 0.18
N TYR A 19 8.28 2.42 1.40
CA TYR A 19 7.62 2.96 2.59
C TYR A 19 7.55 4.50 2.51
N THR A 20 8.67 5.14 2.20
CA THR A 20 8.78 6.59 2.03
C THR A 20 7.93 7.09 0.87
N CYS A 21 7.91 6.38 -0.25
CA CYS A 21 7.08 6.67 -1.41
C CYS A 21 5.59 6.73 -1.04
N VAL A 22 5.08 5.73 -0.30
CA VAL A 22 3.69 5.71 0.14
C VAL A 22 3.40 6.90 1.06
N LYS A 23 4.26 7.18 2.05
CA LYS A 23 4.07 8.33 2.95
C LYS A 23 4.06 9.68 2.26
N HIS A 24 4.80 9.85 1.17
CA HIS A 24 4.82 11.10 0.42
C HIS A 24 3.66 11.25 -0.56
N HIS A 25 3.17 10.15 -1.13
CA HIS A 25 2.13 10.21 -2.17
C HIS A 25 0.70 10.06 -1.64
N LEU A 26 0.52 9.39 -0.50
CA LEU A 26 -0.77 9.36 0.19
C LEU A 26 -0.88 10.59 1.08
N VAL A 27 -1.18 11.72 0.45
CA VAL A 27 -1.43 12.99 1.13
C VAL A 27 -2.80 12.92 1.80
N PHE A 28 -2.90 13.39 3.04
CA PHE A 28 -4.18 13.44 3.74
C PHE A 28 -4.30 14.73 4.55
N ASN A 29 -5.54 15.20 4.67
CA ASN A 29 -5.87 16.31 5.55
C ASN A 29 -6.71 15.77 6.71
N ASN A 30 -6.18 15.93 7.92
CA ASN A 30 -6.96 15.75 9.13
C ASN A 30 -7.65 17.08 9.45
N HIS A 31 -8.92 17.21 9.09
CA HIS A 31 -9.71 18.33 9.54
C HIS A 31 -10.08 18.13 11.01
N SER A 32 -9.17 18.55 11.90
CA SER A 32 -9.23 18.41 13.36
C SER A 32 -10.49 19.00 14.01
N ASN A 33 -11.33 19.73 13.28
CA ASN A 33 -12.58 20.29 13.79
C ASN A 33 -13.79 19.36 13.58
N ASN A 34 -13.71 18.36 12.69
CA ASN A 34 -14.82 17.45 12.37
C ASN A 34 -14.46 15.96 12.43
N GLY A 35 -13.19 15.59 12.64
CA GLY A 35 -12.76 14.19 12.72
C GLY A 35 -12.79 13.45 11.37
N ILE A 36 -12.93 14.18 10.26
CA ILE A 36 -12.94 13.60 8.92
C ILE A 36 -11.51 13.53 8.41
N THR A 37 -11.11 12.33 7.98
CA THR A 37 -9.84 12.07 7.31
C THR A 37 -10.09 12.01 5.81
N GLU A 38 -9.47 12.91 5.05
CA GLU A 38 -9.57 12.92 3.59
C GLU A 38 -8.25 12.48 2.95
N LEU A 39 -8.30 11.42 2.14
CA LEU A 39 -7.19 10.95 1.31
C LEU A 39 -7.19 11.69 -0.03
N HIS A 40 -6.09 12.34 -0.34
CA HIS A 40 -5.90 13.14 -1.55
C HIS A 40 -4.99 12.39 -2.52
N ILE A 41 -5.53 12.00 -3.68
CA ILE A 41 -4.78 11.35 -4.76
C ILE A 41 -4.91 12.20 -6.02
N GLY A 42 -3.87 12.97 -6.32
CA GLY A 42 -3.91 13.95 -7.41
C GLY A 42 -4.97 15.01 -7.14
N ASN A 43 -6.02 15.05 -7.97
CA ASN A 43 -7.16 15.96 -7.81
C ASN A 43 -8.39 15.29 -7.16
N ASN A 44 -8.29 14.02 -6.81
CA ASN A 44 -9.38 13.28 -6.18
C ASN A 44 -9.27 13.37 -4.66
N HIS A 45 -10.42 13.60 -4.02
CA HIS A 45 -10.57 13.62 -2.57
C HIS A 45 -11.49 12.46 -2.17
N ILE A 46 -10.99 11.58 -1.31
CA ILE A 46 -11.69 10.38 -0.89
C ILE A 46 -11.81 10.42 0.64
N ILE A 47 -13.04 10.35 1.15
CA ILE A 47 -13.31 10.36 2.59
C ILE A 47 -13.01 8.97 3.16
N LEU A 48 -12.20 8.92 4.21
CA LEU A 48 -11.92 7.72 4.98
C LEU A 48 -12.79 7.72 6.25
N ASP A 49 -13.53 6.64 6.45
CA ASP A 49 -14.40 6.43 7.61
C ASP A 49 -14.60 4.93 7.85
N HIS A 50 -13.60 4.25 8.43
CA HIS A 50 -13.64 2.79 8.65
C HIS A 50 -14.10 2.01 7.42
N ASN A 51 -13.63 2.40 6.22
CA ASN A 51 -14.08 1.89 4.93
C ASN A 51 -12.91 1.49 4.01
N LEU A 52 -11.69 1.34 4.54
CA LEU A 52 -10.49 1.08 3.75
C LEU A 52 -10.11 -0.42 3.76
N TYR A 53 -10.07 -1.01 2.57
CA TYR A 53 -9.55 -2.35 2.31
C TYR A 53 -8.25 -2.29 1.54
N ILE A 54 -7.30 -3.16 1.87
CA ILE A 54 -5.96 -3.16 1.27
C ILE A 54 -5.67 -4.50 0.60
N ALA A 55 -5.17 -4.45 -0.64
CA ALA A 55 -4.45 -5.55 -1.26
C ALA A 55 -3.07 -5.09 -1.68
N ALA A 56 -2.03 -5.79 -1.24
CA ALA A 56 -0.65 -5.46 -1.57
C ALA A 56 0.07 -6.64 -2.22
N PHE A 57 0.88 -6.36 -3.25
CA PHE A 57 1.58 -7.36 -4.03
C PHE A 57 3.05 -6.97 -4.27
N GLY A 58 3.91 -7.98 -4.30
CA GLY A 58 5.33 -7.87 -4.65
C GLY A 58 6.24 -7.74 -3.44
N LYS A 59 7.56 -7.66 -3.70
CA LYS A 59 8.59 -7.78 -2.65
C LYS A 59 8.53 -6.64 -1.62
N ALA A 60 8.04 -5.47 -2.03
CA ALA A 60 7.91 -4.33 -1.15
C ALA A 60 6.53 -4.22 -0.47
N ALA A 61 5.63 -5.19 -0.68
CA ALA A 61 4.26 -5.14 -0.17
C ALA A 61 4.20 -4.84 1.33
N ILE A 62 5.06 -5.47 2.14
CA ILE A 62 5.09 -5.22 3.60
C ILE A 62 5.49 -3.78 3.94
N GLY A 63 6.51 -3.24 3.27
CA GLY A 63 6.95 -1.86 3.51
C GLY A 63 5.86 -0.84 3.16
N MET A 64 5.17 -1.06 2.04
CA MET A 64 4.03 -0.23 1.64
C MET A 64 2.85 -0.37 2.60
N CYS A 65 2.47 -1.60 2.98
CA CYS A 65 1.39 -1.85 3.95
C CYS A 65 1.65 -1.18 5.28
N ARG A 66 2.89 -1.24 5.79
CA ARG A 66 3.28 -0.58 7.04
C ARG A 66 3.09 0.93 6.95
N ALA A 67 3.46 1.54 5.82
CA ALA A 67 3.25 2.97 5.63
C ALA A 67 1.75 3.31 5.64
N VAL A 68 0.90 2.51 4.97
CA VAL A 68 -0.56 2.72 4.97
C VAL A 68 -1.15 2.53 6.37
N ASP A 69 -0.75 1.48 7.08
CA ASP A 69 -1.21 1.19 8.45
C ASP A 69 -0.88 2.36 9.39
N GLU A 70 0.35 2.88 9.36
CA GLU A 70 0.74 4.02 10.19
C GLU A 70 -0.03 5.33 9.85
N LEU A 71 -0.52 5.48 8.62
CA LEU A 71 -1.24 6.68 8.18
C LEU A 71 -2.75 6.59 8.45
N PHE A 72 -3.35 5.42 8.25
CA PHE A 72 -4.79 5.24 8.17
C PHE A 72 -5.30 4.10 9.03
N HIS A 73 -4.56 3.68 10.07
CA HIS A 73 -4.87 2.54 10.93
C HIS A 73 -6.36 2.43 11.29
N GLU A 74 -6.94 3.54 11.78
CA GLU A 74 -8.34 3.59 12.23
C GLU A 74 -9.35 3.40 11.10
N HIS A 75 -8.97 3.63 9.83
CA HIS A 75 -9.88 3.48 8.71
C HIS A 75 -9.80 2.10 8.04
N ILE A 76 -8.80 1.29 8.38
CA ILE A 76 -8.56 -0.03 7.76
C ILE A 76 -9.53 -1.06 8.34
N ILE A 77 -10.39 -1.61 7.48
CA ILE A 77 -11.23 -2.77 7.83
C ILE A 77 -10.43 -4.07 7.72
N LYS A 78 -9.71 -4.24 6.60
CA LYS A 78 -8.98 -5.49 6.31
C LYS A 78 -7.89 -5.28 5.27
N GLY A 79 -6.77 -5.98 5.43
CA GLY A 79 -5.67 -5.99 4.48
C GLY A 79 -5.16 -7.40 4.17
N ILE A 80 -4.76 -7.63 2.92
CA ILE A 80 -4.06 -8.85 2.48
C ILE A 80 -2.78 -8.43 1.74
N ALA A 81 -1.64 -8.99 2.15
CA ALA A 81 -0.36 -8.76 1.49
C ALA A 81 0.20 -10.07 0.93
N SER A 82 0.49 -10.09 -0.38
CA SER A 82 1.19 -11.16 -1.07
C SER A 82 2.65 -10.78 -1.28
N VAL A 83 3.54 -11.48 -0.56
CA VAL A 83 4.98 -11.25 -0.64
C VAL A 83 5.63 -12.50 -1.23
N PRO A 84 6.24 -12.40 -2.42
CA PRO A 84 6.89 -13.55 -3.05
C PRO A 84 8.15 -13.93 -2.27
N VAL A 85 8.24 -15.21 -1.87
CA VAL A 85 9.42 -15.79 -1.24
C VAL A 85 10.07 -16.74 -2.24
N GLY A 86 10.70 -16.18 -3.29
CA GLY A 86 11.42 -16.96 -4.31
C GLY A 86 10.58 -18.07 -4.96
N ALA A 87 9.78 -17.73 -5.97
CA ALA A 87 9.04 -18.73 -6.73
C ALA A 87 9.97 -19.49 -7.70
N GLU A 88 9.76 -20.80 -7.84
CA GLU A 88 10.47 -21.59 -8.84
C GLU A 88 10.16 -21.02 -10.24
N HIS A 89 11.20 -20.58 -10.95
CA HIS A 89 11.10 -19.90 -12.26
C HIS A 89 10.27 -18.61 -12.29
N ASN A 90 10.05 -17.93 -11.15
CA ASN A 90 9.19 -16.74 -11.07
C ASN A 90 7.75 -16.99 -11.56
N LEU A 91 7.30 -18.25 -11.55
CA LEU A 91 5.94 -18.62 -11.94
C LEU A 91 4.98 -18.51 -10.76
N PRO A 92 3.70 -18.16 -11.00
CA PRO A 92 2.68 -18.20 -9.95
C PRO A 92 2.55 -19.61 -9.39
N ASP A 93 2.64 -19.73 -8.07
CA ASP A 93 2.45 -20.98 -7.35
C ASP A 93 1.06 -21.05 -6.69
N GLN A 94 0.83 -22.12 -5.93
CA GLN A 94 -0.42 -22.29 -5.20
C GLN A 94 -0.64 -21.18 -4.15
N ALA A 95 0.43 -20.63 -3.56
CA ALA A 95 0.31 -19.56 -2.58
C ALA A 95 -0.17 -18.25 -3.21
N ALA A 96 0.36 -17.92 -4.40
CA ALA A 96 -0.12 -16.80 -5.21
C ALA A 96 -1.60 -16.97 -5.57
N MET A 97 -2.01 -18.16 -6.03
CA MET A 97 -3.41 -18.44 -6.38
C MET A 97 -4.35 -18.33 -5.17
N ASN A 98 -3.97 -18.91 -4.04
CA ASN A 98 -4.77 -18.83 -2.80
C ASN A 98 -4.93 -17.38 -2.34
N THR A 99 -3.85 -16.59 -2.42
CA THR A 99 -3.90 -15.16 -2.03
C THR A 99 -4.85 -14.38 -2.95
N ALA A 100 -4.80 -14.63 -4.27
CA ALA A 100 -5.72 -14.02 -5.21
C ALA A 100 -7.18 -14.39 -4.92
N GLN A 101 -7.47 -15.64 -4.58
CA GLN A 101 -8.81 -16.09 -4.18
C GLN A 101 -9.30 -15.42 -2.89
N HIS A 102 -8.41 -15.24 -1.90
CA HIS A 102 -8.77 -14.52 -0.68
C HIS A 102 -9.09 -13.05 -0.95
N ILE A 103 -8.35 -12.39 -1.84
CA ILE A 103 -8.61 -11.01 -2.26
C ILE A 103 -9.93 -10.91 -3.01
N GLN A 104 -10.19 -11.81 -3.96
CA GLN A 104 -11.48 -11.88 -4.66
C GLN A 104 -12.63 -12.05 -3.66
N THR A 105 -12.50 -12.97 -2.71
CA THR A 105 -13.52 -13.25 -1.69
C THR A 105 -13.76 -12.02 -0.81
N MET A 106 -12.70 -11.31 -0.43
CA MET A 106 -12.79 -10.07 0.35
C MET A 106 -13.61 -9.02 -0.41
N ILE A 107 -13.30 -8.78 -1.68
CA ILE A 107 -13.99 -7.79 -2.51
C ILE A 107 -15.45 -8.19 -2.75
N SER A 108 -15.69 -9.43 -3.18
CA SER A 108 -17.03 -9.85 -3.62
C SER A 108 -18.03 -10.04 -2.48
N ASN A 109 -17.57 -10.43 -1.29
CA ASN A 109 -18.47 -10.85 -0.21
C ASN A 109 -18.50 -9.90 0.98
N THR A 110 -17.55 -8.95 1.06
CA THR A 110 -17.41 -8.09 2.25
C THR A 110 -17.60 -6.61 1.92
N MET A 111 -17.15 -6.15 0.75
CA MET A 111 -17.15 -4.72 0.42
C MET A 111 -18.52 -4.23 -0.08
N CYS A 112 -18.87 -3.02 0.31
CA CYS A 112 -19.99 -2.22 -0.17
C CYS A 112 -19.53 -1.18 -1.21
N ALA A 113 -20.48 -0.48 -1.84
CA ALA A 113 -20.17 0.51 -2.88
C ALA A 113 -19.38 1.74 -2.39
N ASP A 114 -19.50 2.07 -1.11
CA ASP A 114 -18.84 3.22 -0.48
C ASP A 114 -17.47 2.85 0.14
N ASP A 115 -17.08 1.58 0.06
CA ASP A 115 -15.77 1.13 0.53
C ASP A 115 -14.67 1.42 -0.49
N ILE A 116 -13.47 1.62 0.04
CA ILE A 116 -12.29 1.97 -0.74
C ILE A 116 -11.38 0.75 -0.81
N PHE A 117 -11.01 0.36 -2.02
CA PHE A 117 -10.05 -0.71 -2.26
C PHE A 117 -8.71 -0.13 -2.70
N LEU A 118 -7.75 -0.06 -1.78
CA LEU A 118 -6.40 0.40 -2.06
C LEU A 118 -5.51 -0.76 -2.50
N VAL A 119 -5.00 -0.67 -3.73
CA VAL A 119 -4.10 -1.67 -4.31
C VAL A 119 -2.66 -1.15 -4.33
N LEU A 120 -1.77 -1.82 -3.62
CA LEU A 120 -0.34 -1.50 -3.55
C LEU A 120 0.45 -2.50 -4.39
N ILE A 121 1.13 -2.04 -5.43
CA ILE A 121 1.84 -2.91 -6.37
C ILE A 121 3.32 -2.54 -6.37
N SER A 122 4.17 -3.55 -6.16
CA SER A 122 5.60 -3.46 -6.37
C SER A 122 6.07 -4.56 -7.31
N GLY A 123 7.22 -4.36 -7.95
CA GLY A 123 7.78 -5.34 -8.87
C GLY A 123 8.05 -6.70 -8.21
N ASP A 124 7.87 -7.75 -9.01
CA ASP A 124 8.48 -9.04 -8.76
C ASP A 124 9.72 -9.21 -9.64
N ILE A 125 10.68 -10.05 -9.25
CA ILE A 125 11.83 -10.32 -10.11
C ILE A 125 11.32 -11.18 -11.26
N LEU A 126 11.47 -10.69 -12.49
CA LEU A 126 11.39 -11.48 -13.71
C LEU A 126 12.73 -12.19 -13.93
#